data_AF-X1F9S4-F1
#
_entry.id   AF-X1F9S4-F1
#
_cell.length_a   1.000
_cell.length_b   1.000
_cell.length_c   1.000
_cell.angle_alpha   90.00
_cell.angle_beta   90.00
_cell.angle_gamma   90.00
#
_symmetry.space_group_name_H-M   'P 1'
#
loop_
_entity.id
_entity.type
_entity.pdbx_description
1 polymer ?
#
loop_
_entity_poly.entity_id
_entity_poly.type
_entity_poly.pdbx_seq_one_letter_code
_entity_poly.pdbx_strand_id
1 'polypeptide(L)' 'MPYFRCEKCGALFAGWGVGRICEKCRGKLKEISKSEFYEEKKKNKNLRKEI' A
#
# COMPACT_ATOMS: atom_id res chain seq x y z
N MET A 1 11.85 -7.45 -4.02
CA MET A 1 10.49 -7.60 -3.45
C MET A 1 9.69 -6.38 -3.88
N PRO A 2 8.71 -6.54 -4.77
CA PRO A 2 7.92 -5.41 -5.25
C PRO A 2 6.97 -4.90 -4.17
N TYR A 3 6.61 -3.63 -4.29
CA TYR A 3 5.72 -2.92 -3.37
C TYR A 3 4.48 -2.47 -4.13
N PHE A 4 3.33 -2.53 -3.48
CA PHE A 4 2.04 -2.23 -4.10
C PHE A 4 1.16 -1.37 -3.20
N ARG A 5 0.25 -0.63 -3.84
CA ARG A 5 -0.75 0.23 -3.19
C ARG A 5 -2.13 0.01 -3.82
N CYS A 6 -3.18 -0.20 -3.01
CA CYS A 6 -4.58 -0.18 -3.52
C CYS A 6 -4.94 1.27 -3.86
N GLU A 7 -5.36 1.51 -5.11
CA GLU A 7 -5.83 2.84 -5.54
C GLU A 7 -7.16 3.24 -4.89
N LYS A 8 -7.99 2.26 -4.48
CA LYS A 8 -9.28 2.52 -3.80
C LYS A 8 -9.15 2.82 -2.31
N CYS A 9 -8.41 2.03 -1.54
CA CYS A 9 -8.37 2.13 -0.07
C CYS A 9 -7.02 2.56 0.49
N GLY A 10 -6.01 2.76 -0.36
CA GLY A 10 -4.67 3.16 0.08
C GLY A 10 -3.89 2.09 0.84
N ALA A 11 -4.39 0.85 0.92
CA ALA A 11 -3.68 -0.23 1.59
C ALA A 11 -2.35 -0.55 0.88
N LEU A 12 -1.29 -0.72 1.68
CA LEU A 12 0.07 -0.97 1.23
C LEU A 12 0.41 -2.45 1.39
N PHE A 13 0.96 -3.07 0.34
CA PHE A 13 1.36 -4.48 0.31
C PHE A 13 2.82 -4.59 -0.15
N ALA A 14 3.57 -5.52 0.43
CA ALA A 14 4.95 -5.81 0.03
C ALA A 14 5.11 -7.32 -0.07
N GLY A 15 5.54 -7.82 -1.23
CA GLY A 15 5.67 -9.26 -1.47
C GLY A 15 5.65 -9.62 -2.94
N TRP A 16 6.02 -10.85 -3.28
CA TRP A 16 6.05 -11.37 -4.64
C TRP A 16 4.72 -12.01 -5.07
N GLY A 17 3.61 -11.56 -4.49
CA GLY A 17 2.29 -12.14 -4.71
C GLY A 17 1.82 -12.00 -6.16
N VAL A 18 1.29 -13.07 -6.72
CA VAL A 18 0.80 -13.14 -8.12
C VAL A 18 -0.50 -12.33 -8.32
N GLY A 19 -1.20 -11.98 -7.22
CA GLY A 19 -2.45 -11.23 -7.24
C GLY A 19 -2.23 -9.72 -7.15
N ARG A 20 -2.49 -8.99 -8.24
CA ARG A 20 -2.58 -7.51 -8.25
C ARG A 20 -3.95 -7.00 -7.79
N ILE A 21 -4.59 -7.71 -6.86
CA ILE A 21 -5.91 -7.38 -6.32
C ILE A 21 -5.77 -7.21 -4.82
N CYS A 22 -6.26 -6.09 -4.31
CA CYS A 22 -6.23 -5.82 -2.89
C CYS A 22 -7.30 -6.63 -2.16
N GLU A 23 -6.87 -7.37 -1.15
CA GLU A 23 -7.73 -8.24 -0.35
C GLU A 23 -8.87 -7.49 0.36
N LYS A 24 -8.63 -6.23 0.77
CA LYS A 24 -9.63 -5.41 1.49
C LYS A 24 -10.69 -4.81 0.58
N CYS A 25 -10.24 -4.15 -0.49
CA CYS A 25 -11.08 -3.30 -1.34
C CYS A 25 -11.54 -4.04 -2.62
N ARG A 26 -10.99 -5.25 -2.90
CA ARG A 26 -11.00 -5.92 -4.21
C ARG A 26 -10.60 -5.01 -5.38
N GLY A 27 -9.91 -3.92 -5.07
CA GLY A 27 -9.43 -2.92 -6.03
C GLY A 27 -8.10 -3.33 -6.64
N LYS A 28 -7.72 -2.66 -7.73
CA LYS A 28 -6.44 -2.89 -8.38
C LYS A 28 -5.29 -2.40 -7.49
N LEU A 29 -4.26 -3.23 -7.41
CA LEU A 29 -2.99 -2.89 -6.78
C LEU A 29 -2.08 -2.27 -7.84
N LYS A 30 -1.62 -1.05 -7.60
CA LYS A 30 -0.61 -0.38 -8.40
C LYS A 30 0.76 -0.66 -7.81
N GLU A 31 1.69 -1.11 -8.64
CA GLU A 31 3.08 -1.27 -8.23
C GLU A 31 3.69 0.10 -8.00
N ILE A 32 4.39 0.25 -6.88
CA ILE A 32 5.06 1.47 -6.47
C ILE A 32 6.51 1.17 -6.11
N SER A 33 7.35 2.19 -6.15
CA SER A 33 8.75 2.06 -5.76
C SER A 33 8.88 1.92 -4.23
N LYS A 34 10.04 1.41 -3.79
CA LYS A 34 10.34 1.25 -2.37
C LYS A 34 10.21 2.58 -1.62
N SER A 35 10.73 3.66 -2.17
CA SER A 35 10.68 5.00 -1.55
C SER A 35 9.24 5.44 -1.29
N GLU A 36 8.38 5.39 -2.32
CA GLU A 36 6.95 5.71 -2.24
C GLU A 36 6.24 4.88 -1.15
N PHE A 37 6.56 3.59 -1.02
CA PHE A 37 5.95 2.71 -0.02
C PHE A 37 6.26 3.15 1.41
N TYR A 38 7.53 3.48 1.70
CA TYR A 38 7.93 3.91 3.05
C TYR A 38 7.43 5.32 3.38
N GLU A 39 7.35 6.22 2.40
CA GLU A 39 6.78 7.56 2.58
C GLU A 39 5.29 7.49 2.94
N GLU A 40 4.51 6.70 2.20
CA GLU A 40 3.08 6.53 2.50
C GLU A 40 2.86 5.82 3.83
N LYS A 41 3.69 4.83 4.18
CA LYS A 41 3.64 4.16 5.49
C LYS A 41 3.93 5.14 6.63
N LYS A 42 4.85 6.09 6.44
CA LYS A 42 5.18 7.14 7.41
C LYS A 42 4.01 8.10 7.59
N LYS A 43 3.38 8.58 6.50
CA LYS A 43 2.18 9.43 6.56
C LYS A 43 1.03 8.74 7.32
N ASN A 44 0.75 7.47 6.99
CA ASN A 44 -0.35 6.73 7.62
C ASN A 44 -0.10 6.44 9.12
N LYS A 45 1.17 6.35 9.54
CA LYS A 45 1.55 6.20 10.96
C LYS A 45 1.39 7.51 11.75
N ASN A 46 1.68 8.64 11.12
CA ASN A 46 1.42 9.95 11.73
C ASN A 46 -0.08 10.24 11.86
N LEU A 47 -0.88 9.88 10.85
CA LEU A 47 -2.34 10.06 10.88
C LEU A 47 -3.04 9.30 12.02
N ARG A 48 -2.44 8.20 12.51
CA ARG A 48 -2.97 7.41 13.65
C ARG A 48 -2.50 7.90 15.02
N LYS A 49 -1.62 8.92 15.09
CA LYS A 49 -1.07 9.46 16.35
C LYS A 49 -1.78 10.73 16.84
N GLU A 50 -2.72 11.28 16.09
CA GLU A 50 -3.48 12.49 16.43
C GLU A 50 -4.96 12.19 16.77
N ILE A 51 -5.20 11.11 17.51
CA ILE A 51 -6.50 10.81 18.16
C ILE A 51 -6.25 10.51 19.62
#